data_AF-A0A4P9XX25-F1
#
_entry.id   AF-A0A4P9XX25-F1
#
_cell.length_a   1.000
_cell.length_b   1.000
_cell.length_c   1.000
_cell.angle_alpha   90.00
_cell.angle_beta   90.00
_cell.angle_gamma   90.00
#
_symmetry.space_group_name_H-M   'P 1'
#
loop_
_entity.id
_entity.type
_entity.pdbx_description
1 polymer ?
#
loop_
_entity_poly.entity_id
_entity_poly.type
_entity_poly.pdbx_seq_one_letter_code
_entity_poly.pdbx_strand_id
1 'polypeptide(L)'
;MDLPISERLLNICSSLGGFEGTPESGEEARYVLGDECLDCLRDLKRYLRVDDNSEDKPVLRVLGESNVLNGDLLPILLLTCRGNTEDEELICAACIELLVPMTWPLEPQTPNRAQRLKLLWEYKYAFLRKDVLAALWSILTRWLAVEYR
;
A
#
# COMPACT_ATOMS: atom_id res chain seq x y z
N MET A 1 -14.01 13.32 21.52
CA MET A 1 -15.04 13.07 20.49
C MET A 1 -14.39 12.16 19.47
N ASP A 2 -14.87 10.94 19.30
CA ASP A 2 -14.25 9.97 18.40
C ASP A 2 -14.35 10.45 16.95
N LEU A 3 -13.22 10.60 16.26
CA LEU A 3 -13.20 10.95 14.83
C LEU A 3 -13.87 9.85 14.00
N PRO A 4 -14.58 10.18 12.90
CA PRO A 4 -15.08 9.20 11.94
C PRO A 4 -13.95 8.29 11.41
N ILE A 5 -14.25 7.03 11.12
CA ILE A 5 -13.25 6.06 10.63
C ILE A 5 -12.53 6.55 9.37
N SER A 6 -13.23 7.23 8.46
CA SER A 6 -12.64 7.79 7.24
C SER A 6 -11.56 8.82 7.55
N GLU A 7 -11.81 9.73 8.47
CA GLU A 7 -10.85 10.76 8.85
C GLU A 7 -9.61 10.16 9.53
N ARG A 8 -9.81 9.14 10.38
CA ARG A 8 -8.68 8.38 10.97
C ARG A 8 -7.83 7.71 9.91
N LEU A 9 -8.44 7.05 8.94
CA LEU A 9 -7.72 6.38 7.85
C LEU A 9 -6.95 7.39 7.00
N LEU A 10 -7.55 8.54 6.66
CA LEU A 10 -6.87 9.59 5.90
C LEU A 10 -5.67 10.16 6.66
N ASN A 11 -5.80 10.38 7.97
CA ASN A 11 -4.68 10.82 8.81
C ASN A 11 -3.54 9.80 8.83
N ILE A 12 -3.86 8.50 8.94
CA ILE A 12 -2.87 7.43 8.87
C ILE A 12 -2.19 7.43 7.48
N CYS A 13 -2.95 7.52 6.39
CA CYS A 13 -2.40 7.60 5.04
C CYS A 13 -1.44 8.79 4.88
N SER A 14 -1.82 9.99 5.35
CA SER A 14 -0.96 11.17 5.28
C SER A 14 0.32 11.07 6.12
N SER A 15 0.35 10.16 7.10
CA SER A 15 1.50 9.92 7.97
C SER A 15 2.45 8.85 7.42
N LEU A 16 2.11 8.19 6.31
CA LEU A 16 2.98 7.22 5.64
C LEU A 16 4.22 7.87 5.02
N GLY A 17 4.11 9.13 4.59
CA GLY A 17 5.17 9.85 3.91
C GLY A 17 4.63 10.75 2.81
N GLY A 18 5.48 11.06 1.84
CA GLY A 18 5.09 11.85 0.67
C GLY A 18 6.23 12.10 -0.29
N PHE A 19 5.90 12.64 -1.47
CA PHE A 19 6.89 13.07 -2.44
C PHE A 19 7.43 14.46 -2.09
N GLU A 20 8.74 14.57 -2.01
CA GLU A 20 9.50 15.81 -1.92
C GLU A 20 10.20 16.12 -3.24
N GLY A 21 10.49 17.40 -3.48
CA GLY A 21 11.09 17.91 -4.71
C GLY A 21 10.06 18.66 -5.55
N THR A 22 10.42 19.86 -6.01
CA THR A 22 9.57 20.65 -6.90
C THR A 22 10.22 20.70 -8.29
N PRO A 23 9.42 20.85 -9.36
CA PRO A 23 9.98 21.13 -10.69
C PRO A 23 10.89 22.37 -10.70
N GLU A 24 10.69 23.29 -9.74
CA GLU A 24 11.47 24.51 -9.56
C GLU A 24 12.86 24.26 -8.95
N SER A 25 13.04 23.20 -8.15
CA SER A 25 14.36 22.84 -7.60
C SER A 25 15.25 22.10 -8.61
N GLY A 26 14.69 21.66 -9.74
CA GLY A 26 15.39 20.84 -10.73
C GLY A 26 15.70 19.41 -10.25
N GLU A 27 15.21 19.03 -9.07
CA GLU A 27 15.37 17.70 -8.49
C GLU A 27 14.22 16.79 -8.94
N GLU A 28 14.52 15.52 -9.20
CA GLU A 28 13.48 14.52 -9.42
C GLU A 28 12.69 14.30 -8.13
N ALA A 29 11.36 14.28 -8.24
CA ALA A 29 10.49 14.02 -7.09
C ALA A 29 10.81 12.66 -6.48
N ARG A 30 11.13 12.65 -5.19
CA ARG A 30 11.50 11.44 -4.43
C ARG A 30 10.52 11.22 -3.29
N TYR A 31 10.17 9.97 -3.03
CA TYR A 31 9.33 9.65 -1.89
C TYR A 31 10.16 9.60 -0.60
N VAL A 32 9.64 10.20 0.47
CA VAL A 32 10.23 10.19 1.81
C VAL A 32 9.26 9.51 2.77
N LEU A 33 9.75 8.56 3.56
CA LEU A 33 8.96 7.84 4.57
C LEU A 33 8.62 8.78 5.72
N GLY A 34 7.40 8.67 6.26
CA GLY A 34 7.05 9.27 7.53
C GLY A 34 7.71 8.54 8.70
N ASP A 35 7.94 9.25 9.81
CA ASP A 35 8.61 8.72 11.00
C ASP A 35 7.93 7.47 11.58
N GLU A 36 6.59 7.42 11.52
CA GLU A 36 5.76 6.32 12.03
C GLU A 36 5.23 5.42 10.91
N CYS A 37 5.88 5.37 9.74
CA CYS A 37 5.40 4.66 8.55
C CYS A 37 5.05 3.18 8.82
N LEU A 38 5.93 2.44 9.51
CA LEU A 38 5.69 1.01 9.79
C LEU A 38 4.45 0.78 10.66
N ASP A 39 4.25 1.61 11.68
CA ASP A 39 3.10 1.49 12.58
C ASP A 39 1.81 1.93 11.89
N CYS A 40 1.87 2.96 11.04
CA CYS A 40 0.76 3.35 10.16
C CYS A 40 0.34 2.18 9.25
N LEU A 41 1.28 1.49 8.59
CA LEU A 41 0.99 0.34 7.74
C LEU A 41 0.34 -0.81 8.54
N ARG A 42 0.83 -1.08 9.75
CA ARG A 42 0.27 -2.11 10.65
C ARG A 42 -1.14 -1.76 11.10
N ASP A 43 -1.42 -0.49 11.36
CA ASP A 43 -2.76 -0.03 11.72
C ASP A 43 -3.73 -0.13 10.54
N LEU A 44 -3.33 0.26 9.32
CA LEU A 44 -4.14 0.03 8.11
C LEU A 44 -4.49 -1.45 7.95
N LYS A 45 -3.54 -2.35 8.22
CA LYS A 45 -3.78 -3.80 8.17
C LYS A 45 -4.80 -4.25 9.21
N ARG A 46 -4.74 -3.70 10.43
CA ARG A 46 -5.74 -3.98 11.48
C ARG A 46 -7.13 -3.51 11.04
N TYR A 47 -7.25 -2.33 10.44
CA TYR A 47 -8.52 -1.85 9.90
C TYR A 47 -9.06 -2.75 8.78
N LEU A 48 -8.21 -3.19 7.84
CA LEU A 48 -8.61 -4.11 6.77
C LEU A 48 -9.09 -5.46 7.29
N ARG A 49 -8.49 -6.00 8.35
CA ARG A 49 -8.97 -7.24 9.00
C ARG A 49 -10.38 -7.10 9.58
N VAL A 50 -10.71 -5.92 10.11
CA VAL A 50 -12.08 -5.66 10.60
C VAL A 50 -13.04 -5.45 9.43
N ASP A 51 -12.58 -4.78 8.38
CA ASP A 51 -13.30 -4.54 7.11
C ASP A 51 -13.76 -5.85 6.46
N ASP A 52 -13.04 -6.96 6.72
CA ASP A 52 -13.41 -8.25 6.17
C ASP A 52 -14.83 -8.71 6.54
N ASN A 53 -15.33 -8.28 7.71
CA ASN A 53 -16.66 -8.61 8.19
C ASN A 53 -17.76 -7.66 7.67
N SER A 54 -17.43 -6.67 6.83
CA SER A 54 -18.37 -5.69 6.30
C SER A 54 -18.61 -5.88 4.81
N GLU A 55 -19.88 -6.03 4.40
CA GLU A 55 -20.26 -6.12 2.98
C GLU A 55 -19.84 -4.87 2.18
N ASP A 56 -19.99 -3.70 2.80
CA ASP A 56 -19.69 -2.41 2.19
C ASP A 56 -18.20 -2.07 2.12
N LYS A 57 -17.33 -2.89 2.72
CA LYS A 57 -15.86 -2.72 2.78
C LYS A 57 -15.42 -1.24 2.93
N PRO A 58 -15.92 -0.51 3.95
CA PRO A 58 -15.68 0.92 4.10
C PRO A 58 -14.19 1.29 4.15
N VAL A 59 -13.32 0.45 4.72
CA VAL A 59 -11.87 0.70 4.76
C VAL A 59 -11.29 0.63 3.35
N LEU A 60 -11.55 -0.46 2.61
CA LEU A 60 -11.08 -0.58 1.22
C LEU A 60 -11.57 0.57 0.33
N ARG A 61 -12.80 1.04 0.55
CA ARG A 61 -13.33 2.21 -0.16
C ARG A 61 -12.50 3.46 0.12
N VAL A 62 -12.26 3.79 1.38
CA VAL A 62 -11.48 4.99 1.76
C VAL A 62 -10.04 4.91 1.25
N LEU A 63 -9.39 3.75 1.35
CA LEU A 63 -8.03 3.55 0.83
C LEU A 63 -7.98 3.66 -0.71
N GLY A 64 -9.03 3.23 -1.39
CA GLY A 64 -9.18 3.41 -2.83
C GLY A 64 -9.34 4.89 -3.22
N GLU A 65 -10.20 5.60 -2.50
CA GLU A 65 -10.46 7.03 -2.72
C GLU A 65 -9.24 7.91 -2.41
N SER A 66 -8.43 7.54 -1.41
CA SER A 66 -7.18 8.23 -1.09
C SER A 66 -6.04 7.90 -2.06
N ASN A 67 -6.23 6.93 -2.97
CA ASN A 67 -5.22 6.46 -3.91
C ASN A 67 -3.92 5.97 -3.24
N VAL A 68 -4.00 5.50 -1.97
CA VAL A 68 -2.83 5.13 -1.15
C VAL A 68 -1.95 4.07 -1.80
N LEU A 69 -2.53 3.16 -2.60
CA LEU A 69 -1.75 2.13 -3.30
C LEU A 69 -0.75 2.76 -4.27
N ASN A 70 -1.20 3.73 -5.07
CA ASN A 70 -0.34 4.41 -6.04
C ASN A 70 0.50 5.51 -5.41
N GLY A 71 -0.08 6.25 -4.46
CA GLY A 71 0.52 7.42 -3.84
C GLY A 71 1.63 7.06 -2.86
N ASP A 72 1.47 5.96 -2.13
CA ASP A 72 2.32 5.63 -0.98
C ASP A 72 2.83 4.19 -1.03
N LEU A 73 1.96 3.17 -1.10
CA LEU A 73 2.39 1.77 -0.93
C LEU A 73 3.39 1.31 -1.98
N LEU A 74 3.18 1.63 -3.27
CA LEU A 74 4.13 1.27 -4.32
C LEU A 74 5.44 2.07 -4.23
N PRO A 75 5.44 3.41 -4.03
CA PRO A 75 6.66 4.17 -3.75
C PRO A 75 7.44 3.65 -2.52
N ILE A 76 6.77 3.38 -1.40
CA ILE A 76 7.37 2.80 -0.20
C ILE A 76 8.00 1.45 -0.55
N LEU A 77 7.27 0.57 -1.23
CA LEU A 77 7.76 -0.74 -1.64
C LEU A 77 9.03 -0.61 -2.50
N LEU A 78 9.04 0.30 -3.48
CA LEU A 78 10.21 0.52 -4.34
C LEU A 78 11.42 1.07 -3.55
N LEU A 79 11.17 1.95 -2.59
CA LEU A 79 12.20 2.52 -1.72
C LEU A 79 12.84 1.46 -0.82
N THR A 80 12.03 0.55 -0.26
CA THR A 80 12.49 -0.42 0.74
C THR A 80 12.77 -1.82 0.18
N CYS A 81 12.48 -2.10 -1.11
CA CYS A 81 12.54 -3.47 -1.68
C CYS A 81 13.89 -4.16 -1.57
N ARG A 82 14.97 -3.38 -1.44
CA ARG A 82 16.33 -3.90 -1.27
C ARG A 82 16.52 -4.59 0.08
N GLY A 83 15.80 -4.18 1.12
CA GLY A 83 15.87 -4.79 2.45
C GLY A 83 17.28 -4.71 3.05
N ASN A 84 17.94 -3.55 2.96
CA ASN A 84 19.30 -3.38 3.50
C ASN A 84 19.30 -3.33 5.03
N THR A 85 18.17 -3.01 5.65
CA THR A 85 17.96 -2.96 7.09
C THR A 85 16.74 -3.79 7.49
N GLU A 86 16.68 -4.20 8.75
CA GLU A 86 15.51 -4.91 9.30
C GLU A 86 14.23 -4.06 9.16
N ASP A 87 14.32 -2.75 9.38
CA ASP A 87 13.18 -1.84 9.21
C ASP A 87 12.67 -1.81 7.77
N GLU A 88 13.57 -1.76 6.77
CA GLU A 88 13.18 -1.84 5.35
C GLU A 88 12.47 -3.16 5.03
N GLU A 89 12.94 -4.29 5.60
CA GLU A 89 12.29 -5.59 5.42
C GLU A 89 10.89 -5.64 6.04
N LEU A 90 10.74 -5.12 7.26
CA LEU A 90 9.46 -5.06 7.96
C LEU A 90 8.45 -4.16 7.25
N ILE A 91 8.89 -3.00 6.76
CA ILE A 91 8.06 -2.08 5.97
C ILE A 91 7.63 -2.73 4.67
N CYS A 92 8.55 -3.37 3.94
CA CYS A 92 8.22 -4.14 2.74
C CYS A 92 7.14 -5.20 2.99
N ALA A 93 7.30 -5.98 4.07
CA ALA A 93 6.34 -7.00 4.45
C ALA A 93 4.97 -6.39 4.74
N ALA A 94 4.92 -5.30 5.53
CA ALA A 94 3.68 -4.62 5.85
C ALA A 94 2.99 -4.05 4.59
N CYS A 95 3.73 -3.49 3.62
CA CYS A 95 3.17 -3.07 2.33
C CYS A 95 2.53 -4.24 1.58
N ILE A 96 3.24 -5.37 1.43
CA ILE A 96 2.72 -6.56 0.73
C ILE A 96 1.44 -7.08 1.39
N GLU A 97 1.39 -7.09 2.73
CA GLU A 97 0.21 -7.50 3.49
C GLU A 97 -1.04 -6.62 3.25
N LEU A 98 -0.86 -5.34 2.88
CA LEU A 98 -1.95 -4.45 2.46
C LEU A 98 -2.31 -4.63 0.98
N LEU A 99 -1.31 -4.83 0.11
CA LEU A 99 -1.55 -5.00 -1.33
C LEU A 99 -2.44 -6.21 -1.63
N VAL A 100 -2.31 -7.30 -0.89
CA VAL A 100 -3.12 -8.52 -1.08
C VAL A 100 -4.63 -8.26 -0.93
N PRO A 101 -5.15 -7.82 0.22
CA PRO A 101 -6.58 -7.52 0.36
C PRO A 101 -7.06 -6.40 -0.57
N MET A 102 -6.22 -5.40 -0.86
CA MET A 102 -6.57 -4.31 -1.78
C MET A 102 -6.72 -4.75 -3.24
N THR A 103 -6.10 -5.87 -3.63
CA THR A 103 -6.11 -6.39 -5.00
C THR A 103 -6.93 -7.68 -5.17
N TRP A 104 -7.59 -8.15 -4.10
CA TRP A 104 -8.35 -9.38 -4.12
C TRP A 104 -9.49 -9.33 -5.16
N PRO A 105 -9.72 -10.41 -5.94
CA PRO A 105 -10.79 -10.43 -6.93
C PRO A 105 -12.16 -10.25 -6.29
N LEU A 106 -13.03 -9.50 -6.97
CA LEU A 106 -14.39 -9.23 -6.49
C LEU A 106 -15.34 -10.38 -6.80
N GLU A 107 -16.17 -10.71 -5.82
CA GLU A 107 -17.28 -11.65 -6.01
C GLU A 107 -18.37 -11.04 -6.91
N PRO A 108 -19.13 -11.85 -7.66
CA PRO A 108 -20.19 -11.36 -8.55
C PRO A 108 -21.24 -10.47 -7.85
N GLN A 109 -21.59 -10.80 -6.60
CA GLN A 109 -22.59 -10.13 -5.77
C GLN A 109 -22.10 -8.83 -5.08
N THR A 110 -20.85 -8.41 -5.33
CA THR A 110 -20.26 -7.26 -4.64
C THR A 110 -21.06 -5.97 -4.90
N PRO A 111 -21.42 -5.16 -3.88
CA PRO A 111 -22.07 -3.87 -4.08
C PRO A 111 -21.14 -2.89 -4.81
N ASN A 112 -21.71 -2.00 -5.63
CA ASN A 112 -20.97 -1.00 -6.42
C ASN A 112 -19.84 -1.63 -7.29
N ARG A 113 -20.07 -2.86 -7.78
CA ARG A 113 -19.06 -3.68 -8.49
C ARG A 113 -18.34 -2.95 -9.62
N ALA A 114 -19.04 -2.15 -10.41
CA ALA A 114 -18.45 -1.43 -11.54
C ALA A 114 -17.36 -0.43 -11.08
N GLN A 115 -17.63 0.33 -10.01
CA GLN A 115 -16.67 1.27 -9.45
C GLN A 115 -15.47 0.54 -8.84
N ARG A 116 -15.71 -0.54 -8.08
CA ARG A 116 -14.64 -1.35 -7.49
C ARG A 116 -13.78 -2.05 -8.54
N LEU A 117 -14.37 -2.53 -9.64
CA LEU A 117 -13.62 -3.10 -10.76
C LEU A 117 -12.73 -2.08 -11.44
N LYS A 118 -13.22 -0.84 -11.64
CA LYS A 118 -12.43 0.23 -12.21
C LYS A 118 -11.18 0.50 -11.36
N LEU A 119 -11.35 0.55 -10.03
CA LEU A 119 -10.24 0.70 -9.09
C LEU A 119 -9.23 -0.46 -9.20
N LEU A 120 -9.69 -1.71 -9.27
CA LEU A 120 -8.80 -2.86 -9.47
C LEU A 120 -8.05 -2.82 -10.81
N TRP A 121 -8.65 -2.26 -11.86
CA TRP A 121 -7.94 -2.02 -13.13
C TRP A 121 -6.86 -0.97 -12.96
N GLU A 122 -7.14 0.14 -12.26
CA GLU A 122 -6.15 1.17 -11.96
C GLU A 122 -4.97 0.58 -11.17
N TYR A 123 -5.24 -0.27 -10.18
CA TYR A 123 -4.21 -1.02 -9.46
C TYR A 123 -3.41 -1.91 -10.41
N LYS A 124 -4.07 -2.71 -11.26
CA LYS A 124 -3.38 -3.54 -12.25
C LYS A 124 -2.40 -2.71 -13.10
N TYR A 125 -2.82 -1.55 -13.61
CA TYR A 125 -1.93 -0.68 -14.37
C TYR A 125 -0.78 -0.11 -13.53
N ALA A 126 -1.01 0.16 -12.24
CA ALA A 126 0.02 0.57 -11.30
C ALA A 126 1.12 -0.48 -11.13
N PHE A 127 0.74 -1.75 -10.99
CA PHE A 127 1.71 -2.85 -10.91
C PHE A 127 2.49 -3.05 -12.21
N LEU A 128 1.93 -2.68 -13.35
CA LEU A 128 2.62 -2.74 -14.65
C LEU A 128 3.61 -1.57 -14.88
N ARG A 129 3.69 -0.60 -13.96
CA ARG A 129 4.71 0.45 -14.02
C ARG A 129 6.10 -0.14 -13.84
N LYS A 130 7.09 0.59 -14.34
CA LYS A 130 8.50 0.20 -14.32
C LYS A 130 8.92 -0.20 -12.89
N ASP A 131 9.71 -1.26 -12.81
CA ASP A 131 10.37 -1.77 -11.60
C ASP A 131 9.46 -2.34 -10.48
N VAL A 132 8.14 -2.14 -10.51
CA VAL A 132 7.23 -2.64 -9.46
C VAL A 132 7.21 -4.17 -9.39
N LEU A 133 6.98 -4.86 -10.52
CA LEU A 133 7.02 -6.33 -10.55
C LEU A 133 8.42 -6.87 -10.27
N ALA A 134 9.47 -6.17 -10.70
CA ALA A 134 10.85 -6.56 -10.44
C ALA A 134 11.19 -6.47 -8.94
N ALA A 135 10.70 -5.44 -8.25
CA ALA A 135 10.83 -5.28 -6.81
C ALA A 135 10.13 -6.42 -6.05
N LEU A 136 8.88 -6.75 -6.40
CA LEU A 136 8.16 -7.88 -5.81
C LEU A 136 8.89 -9.20 -6.03
N TRP A 137 9.37 -9.43 -7.25
CA TRP A 137 10.16 -10.61 -7.58
C TRP A 137 11.43 -10.68 -6.73
N SER A 138 12.18 -9.58 -6.62
CA SER A 138 13.38 -9.50 -5.79
C SER A 138 13.10 -9.84 -4.32
N ILE A 139 12.03 -9.28 -3.74
CA ILE A 139 11.61 -9.57 -2.36
C ILE A 139 11.31 -11.07 -2.20
N LEU A 140 10.50 -11.64 -3.09
CA LEU A 140 10.14 -13.06 -3.04
C LEU A 140 11.37 -13.97 -3.16
N THR A 141 12.28 -13.68 -4.11
CA THR A 141 13.49 -14.49 -4.28
C THR A 141 14.40 -14.44 -3.06
N ARG A 142 14.51 -13.29 -2.39
CA ARG A 142 15.29 -13.13 -1.17
C ARG A 142 14.68 -13.91 -0.01
N TRP A 143 13.37 -13.81 0.21
CA TRP A 143 12.69 -14.54 1.28
C TRP A 143 12.67 -16.07 1.07
N LEU A 144 12.69 -16.51 -0.18
CA LEU A 144 12.78 -17.93 -0.53
C LEU A 144 14.21 -18.47 -0.54
N ALA A 145 15.24 -17.61 -0.43
CA ALA A 145 16.64 -18.01 -0.39
C ALA A 145 17.03 -18.58 0.99
N VAL A 146 16.39 -19.69 1.35
CA VAL A 146 16.70 -20.46 2.57
C VAL A 146 17.78 -21.49 2.24
N GLU A 147 18.92 -21.42 2.92
CA GLU A 147 19.97 -22.44 2.77
C GLU A 147 19.45 -23.81 3.23
N TYR A 148 19.63 -24.82 2.39
CA TYR A 148 19.38 -26.20 2.77
C TYR A 148 20.49 -26.66 3.72
N ARG A 149 20.14 -26.95 4.97
CA ARG A 149 21.07 -27.49 5.99
C ARG A 149 21.15 -29.00 5.91
#